data_AF-A0A7V9JMP8-F1
#
_entry.id   AF-A0A7V9JMP8-F1
#
_cell.length_a   1.000
_cell.length_b   1.000
_cell.length_c   1.000
_cell.angle_alpha   90.00
_cell.angle_beta   90.00
_cell.angle_gamma   90.00
#
_symmetry.space_group_name_H-M   'P 1'
#
loop_
_entity.id
_entity.type
_entity.pdbx_description
1 polymer ?
#
loop_
_entity_poly.entity_id
_entity_poly.type
_entity_poly.pdbx_seq_one_letter_code
_entity_poly.pdbx_strand_id
1 'polypeptide(L)'
;MTPGHCKGKAYKPEHLGIAGRRVLVSRKWSNKTLDDHRAERGEFVRQLLEQVGIQPAYGPQDGPYRWERPAPADPDVPPRPVLLLRAVAERQRWKAEYAAAQLAANGTRPGNCSATADQAA
;
A
#
# COMPACT_ATOMS: atom_id res chain seq x y z
N MET A 1 -20.00 -30.20 -17.32
CA MET A 1 -19.76 -29.15 -16.32
C MET A 1 -20.66 -27.98 -16.69
N THR A 2 -21.75 -27.74 -15.95
CA THR A 2 -22.75 -26.71 -16.32
C THR A 2 -22.28 -25.34 -15.85
N PRO A 3 -22.15 -24.32 -16.72
CA PRO A 3 -21.81 -22.96 -16.33
C PRO A 3 -22.78 -22.45 -15.25
N GLY A 4 -22.27 -21.86 -14.17
CA GLY A 4 -23.10 -21.29 -13.09
C GLY A 4 -23.39 -22.19 -11.88
N HIS A 5 -23.01 -23.48 -11.91
CA HIS A 5 -23.23 -24.40 -10.77
C HIS A 5 -22.08 -24.47 -9.76
N CYS A 6 -21.04 -23.66 -9.91
CA CYS A 6 -19.91 -23.64 -8.99
C CYS A 6 -20.31 -23.01 -7.65
N LYS A 7 -20.18 -23.76 -6.55
CA LYS A 7 -20.56 -23.30 -5.18
C LYS A 7 -19.62 -22.23 -4.57
N GLY A 8 -18.49 -21.95 -5.22
CA GLY A 8 -17.50 -21.01 -4.72
C GLY A 8 -17.98 -19.56 -4.80
N LYS A 9 -17.64 -18.72 -3.80
CA LYS A 9 -17.97 -17.28 -3.80
C LYS A 9 -17.52 -16.56 -5.09
N ALA A 10 -16.41 -17.01 -5.68
CA ALA A 10 -15.89 -16.54 -6.97
C ALA A 10 -16.92 -16.55 -8.12
N TYR A 11 -17.88 -17.46 -8.07
CA TYR A 11 -18.78 -17.77 -9.17
C TYR A 11 -20.22 -17.30 -8.91
N LYS A 12 -20.45 -16.60 -7.79
CA LYS A 12 -21.77 -16.06 -7.47
C LYS A 12 -22.02 -14.74 -8.24
N PRO A 13 -23.19 -14.56 -8.88
CA PRO A 13 -23.55 -13.32 -9.57
C PRO A 13 -23.48 -12.06 -8.69
N GLU A 14 -23.84 -12.17 -7.40
CA GLU A 14 -23.72 -11.10 -6.41
C GLU A 14 -22.28 -10.62 -6.19
N HIS A 15 -21.31 -11.45 -6.53
CA HIS A 15 -19.88 -11.16 -6.48
C HIS A 15 -19.29 -10.88 -7.87
N LEU A 16 -20.13 -10.94 -8.93
CA LEU A 16 -19.77 -10.44 -10.26
C LEU A 16 -19.95 -8.91 -10.28
N GLY A 17 -18.85 -8.21 -10.55
CA GLY A 17 -18.92 -6.85 -11.11
C GLY A 17 -19.17 -5.69 -10.14
N ILE A 18 -19.50 -5.91 -8.87
CA ILE A 18 -19.68 -4.80 -7.91
C ILE A 18 -18.35 -4.53 -7.19
N ALA A 19 -17.73 -3.39 -7.51
CA ALA A 19 -16.64 -2.73 -6.76
C ALA A 19 -15.61 -3.67 -6.07
N GLY A 20 -14.72 -4.27 -6.86
CA GLY A 20 -13.33 -4.48 -6.38
C GLY A 20 -12.91 -5.88 -5.89
N ARG A 21 -13.65 -6.97 -6.14
CA ARG A 21 -13.13 -8.35 -5.89
C ARG A 21 -13.20 -9.30 -7.08
N ARG A 22 -13.20 -8.76 -8.31
CA ARG A 22 -12.97 -9.58 -9.54
C ARG A 22 -11.57 -10.15 -9.61
N VAL A 23 -10.58 -9.48 -9.04
CA VAL A 23 -9.25 -10.05 -8.84
C VAL A 23 -9.33 -10.88 -7.56
N LEU A 24 -9.75 -12.14 -7.71
CA LEU A 24 -9.33 -13.12 -6.74
C LEU A 24 -7.81 -13.09 -6.78
N VAL A 25 -7.25 -12.53 -5.71
CA VAL A 25 -5.87 -12.73 -5.23
C VAL A 25 -5.62 -14.21 -4.92
N SER A 26 -6.30 -15.10 -5.64
CA SER A 26 -6.13 -16.52 -5.51
C SER A 26 -4.73 -16.79 -6.03
N ARG A 27 -3.94 -17.47 -5.20
CA ARG A 27 -2.64 -18.02 -5.61
C ARG A 27 -2.75 -18.76 -6.95
N LYS A 28 -3.91 -19.35 -7.27
CA LYS A 28 -4.12 -20.06 -8.54
C LYS A 28 -4.15 -19.17 -9.80
N TRP A 29 -4.44 -17.88 -9.68
CA TRP A 29 -4.53 -16.97 -10.82
C TRP A 29 -3.28 -16.09 -10.96
N SER A 30 -2.84 -15.45 -9.86
CA SER A 30 -1.66 -14.59 -9.90
C SER A 30 -0.35 -15.30 -9.54
N ASN A 31 -0.43 -16.51 -8.97
CA ASN A 31 0.69 -17.18 -8.29
C ASN A 31 1.38 -16.35 -7.20
N LYS A 32 0.72 -15.28 -6.72
CA LYS A 32 1.23 -14.37 -5.70
C LYS A 32 0.69 -14.74 -4.32
N THR A 33 1.56 -14.62 -3.33
CA THR A 33 1.29 -14.80 -1.91
C THR A 33 0.80 -13.50 -1.28
N LEU A 34 0.33 -13.56 -0.02
CA LEU A 34 -0.03 -12.35 0.72
C LEU A 34 1.18 -11.44 0.97
N ASP A 35 2.37 -12.01 1.10
CA ASP A 35 3.60 -11.25 1.28
C ASP A 35 4.02 -10.56 -0.01
N ASP A 36 3.82 -11.20 -1.18
CA ASP A 36 4.03 -10.54 -2.48
C ASP A 36 3.13 -9.32 -2.62
N HIS A 37 1.85 -9.44 -2.26
CA HIS A 37 0.94 -8.31 -2.30
C HIS A 37 1.26 -7.22 -1.27
N ARG A 38 1.84 -7.59 -0.12
CA ARG A 38 2.35 -6.61 0.85
C ARG A 38 3.54 -5.86 0.26
N ALA A 39 4.47 -6.57 -0.39
CA ALA A 39 5.64 -5.98 -1.04
C ALA A 39 5.23 -5.03 -2.17
N GLU A 40 4.33 -5.47 -3.05
CA GLU A 40 3.79 -4.65 -4.16
C GLU A 40 3.10 -3.38 -3.67
N ARG A 41 2.28 -3.49 -2.62
CA ARG A 41 1.67 -2.31 -1.99
C ARG A 41 2.71 -1.37 -1.41
N GLY A 42 3.78 -1.92 -0.82
CA GLY A 42 4.89 -1.12 -0.31
C GLY A 42 5.68 -0.41 -1.41
N GLU A 43 5.89 -1.07 -2.55
CA GLU A 43 6.51 -0.48 -3.75
C GLU A 43 5.67 0.64 -4.33
N PHE A 44 4.37 0.41 -4.50
CA PHE A 44 3.44 1.43 -5.00
C PHE A 44 3.46 2.70 -4.13
N VAL A 45 3.41 2.55 -2.81
CA VAL A 45 3.45 3.70 -1.90
C VAL A 45 4.79 4.44 -2.00
N ARG A 46 5.92 3.73 -2.09
CA ARG A 46 7.23 4.35 -2.27
C ARG A 46 7.31 5.17 -3.56
N GLN A 47 6.87 4.58 -4.69
CA GLN A 47 6.84 5.28 -5.98
C GLN A 47 5.92 6.50 -5.96
N LEU A 48 4.74 6.38 -5.34
CA LEU A 48 3.80 7.49 -5.22
C LEU A 48 4.38 8.65 -4.41
N LEU A 49 5.02 8.37 -3.28
CA LEU A 49 5.65 9.39 -2.43
C LEU A 49 6.84 10.05 -3.15
N GLU A 50 7.66 9.25 -3.84
CA GLU A 50 8.78 9.75 -4.65
C GLU A 50 8.31 10.68 -5.79
N GLN A 51 7.23 10.31 -6.49
CA GLN A 51 6.64 11.11 -7.57
C GLN A 51 6.23 12.52 -7.10
N VAL A 52 5.77 12.65 -5.85
CA VAL A 52 5.36 13.94 -5.27
C VAL A 52 6.48 14.61 -4.47
N GLY A 53 7.69 14.05 -4.48
CA GLY A 53 8.87 14.59 -3.81
C GLY A 53 8.87 14.43 -2.29
N ILE A 54 8.00 13.58 -1.72
CA ILE A 54 8.01 13.28 -0.28
C ILE A 54 9.05 12.19 -0.02
N GLN A 55 10.15 12.57 0.63
CA GLN A 55 11.21 11.65 1.02
C GLN A 55 11.11 11.30 2.52
N PRO A 56 11.46 10.06 2.91
CA PRO A 56 11.55 9.72 4.32
C PRO A 56 12.58 10.62 5.01
N ALA A 57 12.27 11.09 6.22
CA ALA A 57 13.15 11.97 6.98
C ALA A 57 14.48 11.30 7.38
N TYR A 58 14.48 9.96 7.49
CA TYR A 58 15.66 9.15 7.78
C TYR A 58 15.62 7.87 6.94
N GLY A 59 16.69 7.63 6.18
CA GLY A 59 16.97 6.41 5.46
C GLY A 59 18.01 5.54 6.18
N PRO A 60 18.09 4.22 5.88
CA PRO A 60 19.12 3.33 6.41
C PRO A 60 20.56 3.78 6.11
N GLN A 61 20.72 4.68 5.12
CA GLN A 61 22.00 5.19 4.65
C GLN A 61 22.46 6.45 5.41
N ASP A 62 21.60 7.04 6.25
CA ASP A 62 21.79 8.39 6.78
C ASP A 62 22.79 8.47 7.95
N GLY A 63 23.38 7.34 8.34
CA GLY A 63 24.51 7.35 9.27
C GLY A 63 24.96 5.94 9.67
N PRO A 64 26.13 5.83 10.32
CA PRO A 64 26.53 4.60 10.97
C PRO A 64 25.61 4.35 12.18
N TYR A 65 24.61 3.49 12.00
CA TYR A 65 23.75 3.07 13.10
C TYR A 65 24.38 1.91 13.86
N ARG A 66 24.44 2.03 15.19
CA ARG A 66 24.69 0.90 16.09
C ARG A 66 23.38 0.53 16.77
N TRP A 67 22.92 -0.70 16.55
CA TRP A 67 21.71 -1.22 17.16
C TRP A 67 22.04 -1.90 18.47
N GLU A 68 21.44 -1.43 19.56
CA GLU A 68 21.59 -1.99 20.90
C GLU A 68 20.21 -2.34 21.47
N ARG A 69 20.15 -3.39 22.30
CA ARG A 69 18.91 -3.79 22.96
C ARG A 69 18.73 -2.94 24.22
N PRO A 70 17.60 -2.22 24.37
CA PRO A 70 17.38 -1.41 25.56
C PRO A 70 17.27 -2.29 26.81
N ALA A 71 17.86 -1.83 27.91
CA ALA A 71 17.68 -2.43 29.22
C ALA A 71 16.30 -2.06 29.80
N PRO A 72 15.71 -2.88 30.71
CA PRO A 72 14.41 -2.56 31.31
C PRO A 72 14.36 -1.21 32.07
N ALA A 73 15.50 -0.72 32.56
CA ALA A 73 15.64 0.53 33.29
C ALA A 73 16.49 1.57 32.51
N ASP A 74 16.55 1.44 31.20
CA ASP A 74 17.29 2.35 30.33
C ASP A 74 16.68 3.76 30.38
N PRO A 75 17.42 4.79 30.84
CA PRO A 75 16.91 6.15 30.95
C PRO A 75 16.64 6.81 29.58
N ASP A 76 17.24 6.30 28.50
CA ASP A 76 17.06 6.83 27.15
C ASP A 76 15.76 6.32 26.51
N VAL A 77 15.11 5.32 27.10
CA VAL A 77 13.83 4.78 26.63
C VAL A 77 12.66 5.56 27.26
N PRO A 78 11.84 6.26 26.45
CA PRO A 78 10.68 6.94 26.97
C PRO A 78 9.68 5.98 27.63
N PRO A 79 8.90 6.45 28.62
CA PRO A 79 7.81 5.66 29.20
C PRO A 79 6.83 5.17 28.14
N ARG A 80 6.22 4.00 28.38
CA ARG A 80 5.28 3.37 27.44
C ARG A 80 4.16 4.29 26.92
N PRO A 81 3.51 5.15 27.73
CA PRO A 81 2.50 6.08 27.21
C PRO A 81 3.06 7.04 26.16
N VAL A 82 4.29 7.52 26.34
CA VAL A 82 4.97 8.41 25.39
C VAL A 82 5.26 7.67 24.08
N LEU A 83 5.72 6.42 24.16
CA LEU A 83 5.94 5.59 22.97
C LEU A 83 4.65 5.34 22.18
N LEU A 84 3.54 5.09 22.87
CA LEU A 84 2.23 4.92 22.23
C LEU A 84 1.78 6.21 21.54
N LEU A 85 1.92 7.36 22.19
CA LEU A 85 1.58 8.65 21.59
C LEU A 85 2.45 8.96 20.37
N ARG A 86 3.76 8.66 20.41
CA ARG A 86 4.67 8.78 19.26
C ARG A 86 4.22 7.89 18.10
N ALA A 87 3.89 6.63 18.35
CA ALA A 87 3.42 5.70 17.31
C ALA A 87 2.09 6.15 16.68
N VAL A 88 1.18 6.71 17.49
CA VAL A 88 -0.09 7.29 16.99
C VAL A 88 0.16 8.53 16.14
N ALA A 89 1.03 9.43 16.58
CA ALA A 89 1.41 10.63 15.82
C ALA A 89 2.07 10.26 14.49
N GLU A 90 2.98 9.29 14.49
CA GLU A 90 3.62 8.78 13.28
C GLU A 90 2.61 8.18 12.30
N ARG A 91 1.68 7.34 12.77
CA ARG A 91 0.62 6.79 11.92
C ARG A 91 -0.28 7.88 11.33
N GLN A 92 -0.60 8.93 12.10
CA GLN A 92 -1.37 10.06 11.59
C GLN A 92 -0.61 10.82 10.51
N ARG A 93 0.68 11.08 10.73
CA ARG A 93 1.57 11.72 9.74
C ARG A 93 1.61 10.91 8.44
N TRP A 94 1.89 9.61 8.50
CA TRP A 94 1.93 8.76 7.30
C TRP A 94 0.61 8.72 6.55
N LYS A 95 -0.52 8.71 7.27
CA LYS A 95 -1.85 8.76 6.64
C LYS A 95 -2.07 10.09 5.91
N ALA A 96 -1.65 11.20 6.52
CA ALA A 96 -1.74 12.53 5.91
C ALA A 96 -0.84 12.66 4.69
N GLU A 97 0.42 12.20 4.77
CA GLU A 97 1.37 12.18 3.65
C GLU A 97 0.83 11.35 2.48
N TYR A 98 0.33 10.14 2.74
CA TYR A 98 -0.28 9.30 1.69
C TYR A 98 -1.53 9.94 1.08
N ALA A 99 -2.38 10.59 1.88
CA ALA A 99 -3.55 11.31 1.37
C ALA A 99 -3.15 12.51 0.50
N ALA A 100 -2.18 13.30 0.94
CA ALA A 100 -1.64 14.42 0.18
C ALA A 100 -1.00 13.95 -1.14
N ALA A 101 -0.24 12.85 -1.11
CA ALA A 101 0.39 12.27 -2.29
C ALA A 101 -0.65 11.79 -3.32
N GLN A 102 -1.73 11.12 -2.86
CA GLN A 102 -2.83 10.73 -3.76
C GLN A 102 -3.52 11.94 -4.38
N LEU A 103 -3.77 13.01 -3.62
CA LEU A 103 -4.37 14.25 -4.14
C LEU A 103 -3.47 14.91 -5.19
N ALA A 104 -2.17 15.01 -4.94
CA ALA A 104 -1.20 15.59 -5.88
C ALA A 104 -1.04 14.74 -7.15
N ALA A 105 -1.01 13.40 -7.02
CA ALA A 105 -0.93 12.49 -8.16
C ALA A 105 -2.19 12.53 -9.04
N ASN A 106 -3.38 12.64 -8.43
CA ASN A 106 -4.65 12.75 -9.17
C ASN A 106 -4.77 14.06 -9.98
N GLY A 107 -4.13 15.14 -9.53
CA GLY A 107 -4.01 16.39 -10.29
C GLY A 107 -3.05 16.28 -11.50
N THR A 108 -2.15 15.30 -11.49
CA THR A 108 -1.15 15.02 -12.53
C THR A 108 -1.61 13.90 -13.47
N ARG A 109 -2.92 13.83 -13.79
CA ARG A 109 -3.46 12.75 -14.63
C ARG A 109 -2.69 12.67 -15.96
N PRO A 110 -2.02 11.54 -16.28
CA PRO A 110 -1.52 11.34 -17.64
C PRO A 110 -2.70 11.33 -18.61
N GLY A 111 -2.56 12.03 -19.73
CA GLY A 111 -3.61 12.17 -20.75
C GLY A 111 -4.25 10.84 -21.13
N ASN A 112 -5.57 10.88 -21.41
CA ASN A 112 -6.41 9.81 -21.93
C ASN A 112 -5.87 8.37 -21.80
N CYS A 113 -6.00 7.78 -20.61
CA CYS A 113 -5.89 6.32 -20.42
C CYS A 113 -7.19 5.61 -20.89
N SER A 114 -7.67 5.93 -22.09
CA SER A 114 -8.76 5.17 -22.69
C SER A 114 -8.18 3.90 -23.31
N ALA A 115 -8.76 2.74 -22.99
CA ALA A 115 -8.31 1.45 -23.52
C ALA A 115 -8.58 1.25 -25.02
N THR A 116 -9.27 2.22 -25.65
CA THR A 116 -9.55 2.25 -27.08
C THR A 116 -8.78 3.43 -27.68
N ALA A 117 -7.67 3.14 -28.34
CA ALA A 117 -7.11 4.10 -29.29
C ALA A 117 -8.06 4.17 -30.49
N ASP A 118 -8.51 5.37 -30.83
CA ASP A 118 -9.30 5.63 -32.02
C ASP A 118 -8.38 5.49 -33.24
N GLN A 119 -8.17 4.26 -33.71
CA GLN A 119 -7.59 4.01 -35.02
C GLN A 119 -8.72 3.67 -35.98
N ALA A 120 -9.34 4.72 -36.51
CA ALA A 120 -10.15 4.69 -37.71
C ALA A 120 -9.58 5.71 -38.69
N ALA A 121 -8.78 5.24 -39.65
CA ALA A 121 -8.51 5.87 -40.95
C ALA A 121 -8.03 4.80 -41.92
#